data_AF-A0AAI9J2F7-F1
#
_entry.id   AF-A0AAI9J2F7-F1
#
_cell.length_a   1.000
_cell.length_b   1.000
_cell.length_c   1.000
_cell.angle_alpha   90.00
_cell.angle_beta   90.00
_cell.angle_gamma   90.00
#
_symmetry.space_group_name_H-M   'P 1'
#
loop_
_entity.id
_entity.type
_entity.pdbx_description
1 polymer ?
#
loop_
_entity_poly.entity_id
_entity_poly.type
_entity_poly.pdbx_seq_one_letter_code
_entity_poly.pdbx_strand_id
1 'polypeptide(L)'
;MTALTQHAPVLEIYQDIANLTSRMLAAANASNWDLVLNHGQEYVCLVERLRELEPGEPLDEAARGMKFDLLVRILENDAAVRDLALPQLARLSDLLGRMKRQQSLLATYSGKANGT
;
A
#
# COMPACT_ATOMS: atom_id res chain seq x y z
N MET A 1 -43.08 -5.97 -6.54
CA MET A 1 -42.17 -4.82 -6.34
C MET A 1 -40.83 -5.36 -5.87
N THR A 2 -40.04 -5.93 -6.78
CA THR A 2 -38.78 -6.62 -6.47
C THR A 2 -37.68 -5.99 -7.30
N ALA A 3 -36.94 -5.08 -6.68
CA ALA A 3 -35.58 -4.75 -7.06
C ALA A 3 -34.80 -4.64 -5.74
N LEU A 4 -34.70 -5.76 -5.04
CA LEU A 4 -33.67 -5.92 -4.02
C LEU A 4 -32.36 -5.84 -4.79
N THR A 5 -31.64 -4.77 -4.51
CA THR A 5 -30.31 -4.43 -5.00
C THR A 5 -29.47 -5.70 -5.12
N GLN A 6 -29.25 -6.20 -6.34
CA GLN A 6 -28.27 -7.25 -6.54
C GLN A 6 -26.92 -6.59 -6.22
N HIS A 7 -26.40 -6.80 -5.02
CA HIS A 7 -25.03 -6.43 -4.71
C HIS A 7 -24.18 -7.40 -5.52
N ALA A 8 -23.65 -6.92 -6.64
CA ALA A 8 -22.75 -7.72 -7.46
C ALA A 8 -21.53 -8.06 -6.58
N PRO A 9 -21.13 -9.35 -6.44
CA PRO A 9 -20.03 -9.77 -5.58
C PRO A 9 -18.72 -8.99 -5.81
N VAL A 10 -18.54 -8.48 -7.02
CA VAL A 10 -17.43 -7.59 -7.39
C VAL A 10 -17.43 -6.27 -6.62
N LEU A 11 -18.59 -5.65 -6.39
CA LEU A 11 -18.72 -4.38 -5.66
C LEU A 11 -18.38 -4.54 -4.17
N GLU A 12 -18.75 -5.67 -3.58
CA GLU A 12 -18.40 -6.00 -2.19
C GLU A 12 -16.88 -6.03 -2.02
N ILE A 13 -16.17 -6.68 -2.94
CA ILE A 13 -14.70 -6.73 -2.86
C ILE A 13 -14.06 -5.36 -3.08
N TYR A 14 -14.57 -4.53 -4.00
CA TYR A 14 -14.11 -3.14 -4.11
C TYR A 14 -14.36 -2.34 -2.82
N GLN A 15 -15.51 -2.54 -2.17
CA GLN A 15 -15.83 -1.89 -0.92
C GLN A 15 -14.89 -2.33 0.22
N ASP A 16 -14.58 -3.61 0.29
CA ASP A 16 -13.61 -4.17 1.25
C ASP A 16 -12.20 -3.61 1.02
N ILE A 17 -11.75 -3.53 -0.23
CA ILE A 17 -10.45 -2.92 -0.57
C ILE A 17 -10.43 -1.43 -0.21
N ALA A 18 -11.50 -0.69 -0.48
CA ALA A 18 -11.60 0.73 -0.11
C ALA A 18 -11.55 0.95 1.42
N ASN A 19 -12.19 0.07 2.18
CA ASN A 19 -12.14 0.10 3.64
C ASN A 19 -10.75 -0.27 4.17
N LEU A 20 -10.12 -1.28 3.59
CA LEU A 20 -8.77 -1.71 3.94
C LEU A 20 -7.71 -0.63 3.65
N THR A 21 -7.74 -0.02 2.48
CA THR A 21 -6.81 1.08 2.13
C THR A 21 -7.02 2.31 3.02
N SER A 22 -8.25 2.55 3.50
CA SER A 22 -8.51 3.58 4.51
C SER A 22 -7.86 3.24 5.86
N ARG A 23 -7.88 1.96 6.28
CA ARG A 23 -7.15 1.48 7.48
C ARG A 23 -5.64 1.59 7.31
N MET A 24 -5.11 1.27 6.12
CA MET A 24 -3.70 1.46 5.79
C MET A 24 -3.28 2.93 5.92
N LEU A 25 -4.09 3.85 5.37
CA LEU A 25 -3.83 5.28 5.49
C LEU A 25 -3.88 5.76 6.95
N ALA A 26 -4.84 5.29 7.74
CA ALA A 26 -4.91 5.61 9.17
C ALA A 26 -3.65 5.12 9.92
N ALA A 27 -3.19 3.90 9.63
CA ALA A 27 -1.97 3.35 10.21
C ALA A 27 -0.71 4.13 9.78
N ALA A 28 -0.62 4.51 8.51
CA ALA A 28 0.48 5.31 7.98
C ALA A 28 0.55 6.72 8.62
N ASN A 29 -0.61 7.37 8.81
CA ASN A 29 -0.68 8.64 9.54
C ASN A 29 -0.21 8.50 11.00
N ALA A 30 -0.51 7.37 11.64
CA ALA A 30 0.00 7.02 12.96
C ALA A 30 1.46 6.54 12.97
N SER A 31 2.14 6.52 11.81
CA SER A 31 3.50 5.96 11.62
C SER A 31 3.64 4.49 12.06
N ASN A 32 2.54 3.73 12.10
CA ASN A 32 2.53 2.32 12.44
C ASN A 32 2.75 1.47 11.18
N TRP A 33 4.01 1.41 10.73
CA TRP A 33 4.38 0.73 9.49
C TRP A 33 4.19 -0.78 9.54
N ASP A 34 4.32 -1.41 10.71
CA ASP A 34 4.02 -2.84 10.88
C ASP A 34 2.55 -3.14 10.58
N LEU A 35 1.64 -2.28 11.06
CA LEU A 35 0.21 -2.42 10.77
C LEU A 35 -0.11 -2.13 9.29
N VAL A 36 0.56 -1.17 8.66
CA VAL A 36 0.44 -0.93 7.20
C VAL A 36 0.83 -2.19 6.42
N LEU A 37 1.92 -2.85 6.79
CA LEU A 37 2.38 -4.08 6.14
C LEU A 37 1.43 -5.26 6.38
N ASN A 38 0.88 -5.40 7.58
CA ASN A 38 -0.11 -6.43 7.88
C ASN A 38 -1.38 -6.24 7.02
N HIS A 39 -1.89 -5.01 6.92
CA HIS A 39 -2.99 -4.71 6.01
C HIS A 39 -2.62 -4.92 4.54
N GLY A 40 -1.37 -4.68 4.15
CA GLY A 40 -0.88 -4.97 2.79
C GLY A 40 -1.00 -6.45 2.39
N GLN A 41 -0.85 -7.38 3.34
CA GLN A 41 -1.07 -8.81 3.07
C GLN A 41 -2.55 -9.10 2.76
N GLU A 42 -3.47 -8.54 3.57
CA GLU A 42 -4.92 -8.64 3.33
C GLU A 42 -5.31 -8.02 1.99
N TYR A 43 -4.67 -6.92 1.59
CA TYR A 43 -4.91 -6.21 0.33
C TYR A 43 -4.59 -7.11 -0.86
N VAL A 44 -3.45 -7.80 -0.83
CA VAL A 44 -3.08 -8.75 -1.88
C VAL A 44 -4.13 -9.86 -1.99
N CYS A 45 -4.57 -10.44 -0.87
CA CYS A 45 -5.61 -11.48 -0.89
C CYS A 45 -6.93 -10.99 -1.52
N LEU A 46 -7.38 -9.78 -1.19
CA LEU A 46 -8.60 -9.20 -1.77
C LEU A 46 -8.46 -8.92 -3.28
N VAL A 47 -7.29 -8.44 -3.71
CA VAL A 47 -7.00 -8.19 -5.13
C VAL A 47 -6.93 -9.49 -5.93
N GLU A 48 -6.33 -10.55 -5.39
CA GLU A 48 -6.34 -11.86 -6.05
C GLU A 48 -7.77 -12.43 -6.14
N ARG A 49 -8.55 -12.34 -5.05
CA ARG A 49 -9.97 -12.74 -5.09
C ARG A 49 -10.77 -11.94 -6.13
N LEU A 50 -10.46 -10.65 -6.29
CA LEU A 50 -11.07 -9.80 -7.32
C LEU A 50 -10.70 -10.25 -8.75
N ARG A 51 -9.48 -10.76 -8.96
CA ARG A 51 -9.02 -11.26 -10.26
C ARG A 51 -9.63 -12.62 -10.62
N GLU A 52 -9.88 -13.46 -9.62
CA GLU A 52 -10.50 -14.78 -9.78
C GLU A 52 -12.01 -14.73 -10.03
N LEU A 53 -12.65 -13.59 -9.77
CA LEU A 53 -14.06 -13.40 -10.11
C LEU A 53 -14.26 -13.51 -11.63
N GLU A 54 -15.01 -14.53 -12.04
CA GLU A 54 -15.47 -14.64 -13.41
C GLU A 54 -16.31 -13.41 -13.80
N PRO A 55 -16.25 -12.95 -15.06
CA PRO A 55 -17.12 -11.87 -15.53
C PRO A 55 -18.58 -12.30 -15.36
N GLY A 56 -19.26 -11.74 -14.36
CA GLY A 56 -20.69 -11.89 -14.19
C GLY A 56 -21.48 -11.04 -15.18
N GLU A 57 -22.79 -11.00 -14.99
CA GLU A 57 -23.66 -10.09 -15.75
C GLU A 57 -23.12 -8.65 -15.72
N PRO A 58 -23.21 -7.90 -16.84
CA PRO A 58 -22.75 -6.53 -16.90
C PRO A 58 -23.36 -5.68 -15.78
N LEU A 59 -22.53 -4.90 -15.09
CA LEU A 59 -22.99 -3.94 -14.09
C LEU A 59 -23.92 -2.91 -14.75
N ASP A 60 -25.02 -2.57 -14.10
CA ASP A 60 -25.87 -1.45 -14.51
C ASP A 60 -25.15 -0.09 -14.28
N GLU A 61 -25.76 1.00 -14.73
CA GLU A 61 -25.15 2.34 -14.61
C GLU A 61 -24.86 2.75 -13.16
N ALA A 62 -25.78 2.43 -12.23
CA ALA A 62 -25.60 2.76 -10.82
C ALA A 62 -24.42 1.98 -10.22
N ALA A 63 -24.32 0.69 -10.49
CA ALA A 63 -23.23 -0.17 -10.06
C ALA A 63 -21.88 0.23 -10.68
N ARG A 64 -21.87 0.68 -11.94
CA ARG A 64 -20.66 1.25 -12.57
C ARG A 64 -20.20 2.53 -11.87
N GLY A 65 -21.13 3.43 -11.55
CA GLY A 65 -20.84 4.64 -10.77
C GLY A 65 -20.25 4.32 -9.40
N MET A 66 -20.88 3.40 -8.65
CA MET A 66 -20.36 2.96 -7.35
C MET A 66 -18.95 2.36 -7.45
N LYS A 67 -18.71 1.50 -8.45
CA LYS A 67 -17.38 0.93 -8.69
C LYS A 67 -16.34 2.01 -8.96
N PHE A 68 -16.69 3.03 -9.74
CA PHE A 68 -15.80 4.15 -10.05
C PHE A 68 -15.42 4.92 -8.79
N ASP A 69 -16.39 5.28 -7.95
CA ASP A 69 -16.15 6.01 -6.70
C ASP A 69 -15.24 5.22 -5.75
N LEU A 70 -15.44 3.91 -5.65
CA LEU A 70 -14.60 3.01 -4.87
C LEU A 70 -13.16 2.95 -5.40
N LEU A 71 -12.98 2.86 -6.72
CA LEU A 71 -11.66 2.88 -7.36
C LEU A 71 -10.91 4.19 -7.09
N VAL A 72 -11.59 5.33 -7.21
CA VAL A 72 -11.00 6.64 -6.89
C VAL A 72 -10.51 6.65 -5.45
N ARG A 73 -11.36 6.26 -4.49
CA ARG A 73 -10.99 6.22 -3.07
C ARG A 73 -9.80 5.30 -2.78
N ILE A 74 -9.74 4.13 -3.41
CA ILE A 74 -8.61 3.20 -3.29
C ILE A 74 -7.31 3.88 -3.76
N LEU A 75 -7.32 4.47 -4.95
CA LEU A 75 -6.15 5.10 -5.55
C LEU A 75 -5.68 6.32 -4.75
N GLU A 76 -6.60 7.12 -4.24
CA GLU A 76 -6.30 8.27 -3.37
C GLU A 76 -5.65 7.83 -2.06
N ASN A 77 -6.22 6.81 -1.39
CA ASN A 77 -5.64 6.25 -0.17
C ASN A 77 -4.23 5.70 -0.42
N ASP A 78 -4.03 4.94 -1.49
CA ASP A 78 -2.73 4.36 -1.83
C ASP A 78 -1.68 5.44 -2.15
N ALA A 79 -2.09 6.52 -2.85
CA ALA A 79 -1.24 7.66 -3.10
C ALA A 79 -0.82 8.34 -1.79
N ALA A 80 -1.78 8.62 -0.90
CA ALA A 80 -1.50 9.24 0.38
C ALA A 80 -0.58 8.37 1.28
N VAL A 81 -0.74 7.04 1.27
CA VAL A 81 0.18 6.12 1.98
C VAL A 81 1.60 6.23 1.41
N ARG A 82 1.76 6.25 0.09
CA ARG A 82 3.10 6.40 -0.54
C ARG A 82 3.72 7.75 -0.23
N ASP A 83 2.94 8.83 -0.24
CA ASP A 83 3.43 10.18 0.07
C ASP A 83 3.98 10.30 1.49
N LEU A 84 3.44 9.52 2.43
CA LEU A 84 3.97 9.40 3.79
C LEU A 84 5.22 8.51 3.87
N ALA A 85 5.25 7.40 3.13
CA ALA A 85 6.31 6.40 3.23
C ALA A 85 7.60 6.77 2.48
N LEU A 86 7.48 7.27 1.25
CA LEU A 86 8.62 7.49 0.35
C LEU A 86 9.67 8.46 0.90
N PRO A 87 9.30 9.63 1.49
CA PRO A 87 10.29 10.54 2.06
C PRO A 87 11.08 9.93 3.21
N GLN A 88 10.42 9.11 4.04
CA GLN A 88 11.07 8.44 5.17
C GLN A 88 12.06 7.39 4.70
N LEU A 89 11.69 6.59 3.67
CA LEU A 89 12.58 5.63 3.06
C LEU A 89 13.81 6.28 2.41
N ALA A 90 13.61 7.42 1.72
CA ALA A 90 14.70 8.19 1.14
C ALA A 90 15.67 8.69 2.23
N ARG A 91 15.14 9.22 3.33
CA ARG A 91 15.95 9.67 4.49
C ARG A 91 16.76 8.54 5.10
N LEU A 92 16.14 7.38 5.34
CA LEU A 92 16.83 6.21 5.90
C LEU A 92 17.94 5.71 4.97
N SER A 93 17.68 5.70 3.66
CA SER A 93 18.65 5.29 2.64
C SER A 93 19.89 6.19 2.64
N ASP A 94 19.69 7.51 2.74
CA ASP A 94 20.81 8.46 2.83
C ASP A 94 21.62 8.27 4.13
N LEU A 95 20.96 8.11 5.28
CA LEU A 95 21.64 7.88 6.56
C LEU A 95 22.51 6.63 6.52
N LEU A 96 21.97 5.50 6.04
CA LEU A 96 22.72 4.26 5.87
C LEU A 96 23.89 4.43 4.91
N GLY A 97 23.70 5.18 3.83
CA GLY A 97 24.77 5.53 2.88
C GLY A 97 25.91 6.30 3.54
N ARG A 98 25.60 7.30 4.38
CA ARG A 98 26.59 8.06 5.14
C ARG A 98 27.37 7.18 6.12
N MET A 99 26.67 6.30 6.86
CA MET A 99 27.30 5.38 7.81
C MET A 99 28.26 4.42 7.13
N LYS A 100 27.88 3.83 5.98
CA LYS A 100 28.75 2.93 5.20
C LYS A 100 30.02 3.65 4.73
N ARG A 101 29.89 4.90 4.24
CA ARG A 101 31.06 5.71 3.84
C ARG A 101 31.99 5.98 5.03
N GLN A 102 31.42 6.32 6.19
CA GLN A 102 32.21 6.54 7.41
C GLN A 102 32.98 5.27 7.84
N GLN A 103 32.33 4.10 7.82
CA GLN A 103 32.98 2.82 8.14
C GLN A 103 34.12 2.50 7.17
N SER A 104 33.94 2.73 5.86
CA SER A 104 34.98 2.50 4.85
C SER A 104 36.21 3.40 5.04
N LEU A 105 36.00 4.67 5.41
CA LEU A 105 37.11 5.57 5.73
C LEU A 105 37.88 5.07 6.95
N LEU A 106 37.19 4.75 8.05
CA LEU A 106 37.81 4.23 9.27
C LEU A 106 38.61 2.95 9.01
N ALA A 107 38.06 1.99 8.25
CA ALA A 107 38.75 0.77 7.87
C ALA A 107 40.05 1.04 7.08
N THR A 108 40.04 2.05 6.21
CA THR A 108 41.22 2.45 5.41
C THR A 108 42.32 3.05 6.27
N TYR A 109 41.97 3.91 7.24
CA TYR A 109 42.93 4.53 8.15
C TYR A 109 43.49 3.51 9.16
N SER A 110 42.66 2.62 9.69
CA SER A 110 43.12 1.54 10.59
C SER A 110 43.95 0.48 9.86
N GLY A 111 43.66 0.18 8.58
CA GLY A 111 44.44 -0.73 7.76
C GLY A 111 45.83 -0.19 7.39
N LYS A 112 45.99 1.13 7.24
CA LYS A 112 47.30 1.76 7.01
C LYS A 112 48.18 1.85 8.26
N ALA A 113 47.60 1.83 9.46
CA ALA A 113 48.34 1.95 10.71
C ALA A 113 49.01 0.64 11.18
N ASN A 114 48.68 -0.51 10.57
CA ASN A 114 49.17 -1.83 10.98
C ASN A 114 50.19 -2.44 9.99
N GLY A 115 50.76 -1.62 9.10
CA GLY A 115 51.59 -2.05 7.96
C GLY A 115 52.95 -1.33 7.84
N THR A 116 53.56 -0.95 8.96
CA THR A 116 54.96 -0.43 9.03
C THR A 116 55.78 -1.23 10.01
#